data_AF-A0A9X2RWX9-F1
#
_entry.id   AF-A0A9X2RWX9-F1
#
_cell.length_a   1.000
_cell.length_b   1.000
_cell.length_c   1.000
_cell.angle_alpha   90.00
_cell.angle_beta   90.00
_cell.angle_gamma   90.00
#
_symmetry.space_group_name_H-M   'P 1'
#
loop_
_entity.id
_entity.type
_entity.pdbx_description
1 polymer ?
#
loop_
_entity_poly.entity_id
_entity_poly.type
_entity_poly.pdbx_seq_one_letter_code
_entity_poly.pdbx_strand_id
1 'polypeptide(L)'
;MAAAHTSGRFPHLRRKWFENTTESLAILLEQLSPDIASVIPDDLGPYDLVAATALARTAQADMERQEIGFVAGDLVRLAGHRGIRAPERIGEVEGLWLALRRPTVRLLHAWWREPLGEGLLAYWAEIRARAVGWPRVHQELRERWSIDSDGIWRRGLVSSDGPGEDDWHGYFAYMEAHTHGQEAEFARVLVTRWDGIAEEIDAYASECAAELAAVPHLMLVHRERALADALTTVVEGNLASGDDSLPPDLRTNLESLRDTGLAYLRWLKDEFIPGLTPLERAHLALDSPEAARCEAYLRKYTEIWCAPGDPALPTPVFTEEDYTPLKRAERPREAVPKWMSMVAKVFSEETQIGWTGTVGSQPWWLYTVEGGLESAAARRFKHDGQVRIGHRTSDDPHDVVVGFPPTDPDAHNLIMRFRYDEDDPHEMCELLILSRAGRAQLGFLVRGAGGEYRMLRMVSVALPPALRDSMRMKALRQLDAMTGGDASGLAALIAPEPDDPAPSAAGASEQRPEEAEDLAPFSDGLFPREGTLF
;
A
#
# COMPACT_ATOMS: atom_id res chain seq x y z
N MET A 1 36.90 4.84 -26.62
CA MET A 1 37.33 4.29 -25.31
C MET A 1 36.36 4.73 -24.21
N ALA A 2 35.16 4.15 -24.16
CA ALA A 2 34.21 4.34 -23.05
C ALA A 2 33.13 3.23 -23.08
N ALA A 3 33.53 1.97 -22.89
CA ALA A 3 32.63 0.81 -23.06
C ALA A 3 32.70 -0.22 -21.92
N ALA A 4 32.99 0.20 -20.67
CA ALA A 4 33.12 -0.75 -19.56
C ALA A 4 32.47 -0.31 -18.23
N HIS A 5 31.64 0.75 -18.20
CA HIS A 5 31.14 1.32 -16.93
C HIS A 5 29.63 1.27 -16.70
N THR A 6 28.82 0.70 -17.60
CA THR A 6 27.35 0.70 -17.48
C THR A 6 26.76 -0.49 -16.71
N SER A 7 27.36 -1.69 -16.77
CA SER A 7 26.82 -2.90 -16.11
C SER A 7 26.83 -2.78 -14.57
N GLY A 8 27.86 -2.18 -13.96
CA GLY A 8 27.95 -2.04 -12.50
C GLY A 8 27.05 -0.95 -11.87
N ARG A 9 26.38 -0.12 -12.67
CA ARG A 9 25.61 1.03 -12.16
C ARG A 9 24.31 0.59 -11.47
N PHE A 10 23.56 -0.34 -12.07
CA PHE A 10 22.30 -0.81 -11.50
C PHE A 10 22.51 -1.53 -10.15
N PRO A 11 23.39 -2.54 -10.04
CA PRO A 11 23.60 -3.23 -8.76
C PRO A 11 24.09 -2.30 -7.65
N HIS A 12 24.94 -1.32 -7.99
CA HIS A 12 25.40 -0.32 -7.03
C HIS A 12 24.26 0.59 -6.52
N LEU A 13 23.42 1.11 -7.42
CA LEU A 13 22.29 1.97 -7.06
C LEU A 13 21.23 1.20 -6.27
N ARG A 14 20.97 -0.07 -6.64
CA ARG A 14 20.05 -0.97 -5.93
C ARG A 14 20.51 -1.19 -4.51
N ARG A 15 21.77 -1.61 -4.33
CA ARG A 15 22.37 -1.85 -3.01
C ARG A 15 22.30 -0.61 -2.12
N LYS A 16 22.75 0.54 -2.63
CA LYS A 16 22.75 1.80 -1.87
C LYS A 16 21.35 2.23 -1.44
N TRP A 17 20.35 2.03 -2.30
CA TRP A 17 18.96 2.34 -1.96
C TRP A 17 18.45 1.46 -0.82
N PHE A 18 18.63 0.13 -0.92
CA PHE A 18 18.26 -0.78 0.17
C PHE A 18 19.02 -0.48 1.47
N GLU A 19 20.33 -0.22 1.42
CA GLU A 19 21.14 0.17 2.58
C GLU A 19 20.51 1.38 3.30
N ASN A 20 20.29 2.48 2.58
CA ASN A 20 19.68 3.69 3.15
C ASN A 20 18.27 3.44 3.72
N THR A 21 17.43 2.68 3.00
CA THR A 21 16.07 2.35 3.45
C THR A 21 16.09 1.48 4.69
N THR A 22 16.96 0.47 4.76
CA THR A 22 17.07 -0.43 5.91
C THR A 22 17.64 0.27 7.14
N GLU A 23 18.66 1.13 6.98
CA GLU A 23 19.19 1.96 8.06
C GLU A 23 18.10 2.86 8.66
N SER A 24 17.35 3.56 7.80
CA SER A 24 16.27 4.46 8.23
C SER A 24 15.17 3.72 9.01
N LEU A 25 14.78 2.53 8.55
CA LEU A 25 13.76 1.71 9.19
C LEU A 25 14.26 1.03 10.48
N ALA A 26 15.53 0.65 10.54
CA ALA A 26 16.15 0.10 11.74
C ALA A 26 16.22 1.14 12.86
N ILE A 27 16.67 2.37 12.54
CA ILE A 27 16.65 3.51 13.46
C ILE A 27 15.22 3.78 13.95
N LEU A 28 14.23 3.71 13.05
CA LEU A 28 12.84 3.89 13.45
C LEU A 28 12.35 2.79 14.39
N LEU A 29 12.72 1.52 14.16
CA LEU A 29 12.38 0.44 15.08
C LEU A 29 12.96 0.70 16.48
N GLU A 30 14.22 1.11 16.56
CA GLU A 30 14.89 1.45 17.82
C GLU A 30 14.19 2.60 18.57
N GLN A 31 13.68 3.58 17.83
CA GLN A 31 12.94 4.71 18.41
C GLN A 31 11.54 4.33 18.87
N LEU A 32 10.83 3.51 18.09
CA LEU A 32 9.43 3.16 18.38
C LEU A 32 9.31 2.02 19.40
N SER A 33 10.22 1.05 19.37
CA SER A 33 10.20 -0.11 20.26
C SER A 33 11.63 -0.63 20.54
N PRO A 34 12.35 0.01 21.48
CA PRO A 34 13.69 -0.42 21.89
C PRO A 34 13.74 -1.88 22.33
N ASP A 35 12.67 -2.37 22.96
CA ASP A 35 12.59 -3.75 23.45
C ASP A 35 12.54 -4.77 22.31
N ILE A 36 11.84 -4.47 21.21
CA ILE A 36 11.86 -5.30 20.00
C ILE A 36 13.22 -5.20 19.30
N ALA A 37 13.78 -4.00 19.17
CA ALA A 37 15.09 -3.79 18.56
C ALA A 37 16.19 -4.60 19.27
N SER A 38 16.18 -4.61 20.61
CA SER A 38 17.18 -5.30 21.44
C SER A 38 17.25 -6.83 21.22
N VAL A 39 16.22 -7.43 20.62
CA VAL A 39 16.15 -8.87 20.39
C VAL A 39 16.31 -9.28 18.93
N ILE A 40 16.52 -8.31 18.05
CA ILE A 40 16.92 -8.60 16.68
C ILE A 40 18.23 -9.40 16.71
N PRO A 41 18.29 -10.57 16.06
CA PRO A 41 19.45 -11.42 16.11
C PRO A 41 20.60 -10.87 15.25
N ASP A 42 21.83 -11.16 15.65
CA ASP A 42 23.05 -10.85 14.90
C ASP A 42 23.50 -12.00 13.97
N ASP A 43 22.83 -13.16 14.04
CA ASP A 43 23.21 -14.36 13.30
C ASP A 43 22.55 -14.50 11.93
N LEU A 44 21.57 -13.64 11.60
CA LEU A 44 20.82 -13.67 10.34
C LEU A 44 21.36 -12.74 9.25
N GLY A 45 22.47 -12.04 9.48
CA GLY A 45 23.07 -11.13 8.49
C GLY A 45 23.19 -9.69 9.02
N PRO A 46 23.23 -8.69 8.13
CA PRO A 46 23.32 -7.28 8.53
C PRO A 46 22.15 -6.89 9.44
N TYR A 47 22.46 -6.31 10.61
CA TYR A 47 21.48 -5.96 11.63
C TYR A 47 20.37 -5.05 11.08
N ASP A 48 20.74 -3.97 10.38
CA ASP A 48 19.77 -2.99 9.85
C ASP A 48 18.75 -3.63 8.92
N LEU A 49 19.18 -4.58 8.09
CA LEU A 49 18.29 -5.31 7.18
C LEU A 49 17.32 -6.22 7.95
N VAL A 50 17.80 -6.94 8.96
CA VAL A 50 16.94 -7.82 9.78
C VAL A 50 15.95 -6.98 10.61
N ALA A 51 16.42 -5.89 11.22
CA ALA A 51 15.60 -4.95 11.98
C ALA A 51 14.52 -4.30 11.12
N ALA A 52 14.89 -3.76 9.95
CA ALA A 52 13.95 -3.17 9.00
C ALA A 52 12.92 -4.20 8.51
N THR A 53 13.35 -5.42 8.22
CA THR A 53 12.46 -6.52 7.80
C THR A 53 11.47 -6.88 8.93
N ALA A 54 11.93 -6.96 10.17
CA ALA A 54 11.08 -7.23 11.33
C ALA A 54 10.02 -6.12 11.55
N LEU A 55 10.42 -4.84 11.44
CA LEU A 55 9.51 -3.70 11.51
C LEU A 55 8.46 -3.75 10.41
N ALA A 56 8.88 -3.91 9.16
CA ALA A 56 7.99 -3.94 8.00
C ALA A 56 6.97 -5.08 8.09
N ARG A 57 7.42 -6.28 8.49
CA ARG A 57 6.54 -7.43 8.67
C ARG A 57 5.59 -7.27 9.85
N THR A 58 6.04 -6.67 10.95
CA THR A 58 5.16 -6.38 12.09
C THR A 58 4.10 -5.34 11.69
N ALA A 59 4.45 -4.34 10.89
CA ALA A 59 3.51 -3.37 10.33
C ALA A 59 2.51 -4.03 9.37
N GLN A 60 2.96 -4.94 8.51
CA GLN A 60 2.11 -5.73 7.62
C GLN A 60 1.12 -6.60 8.44
N ALA A 61 1.59 -7.27 9.49
CA ALA A 61 0.76 -8.11 10.36
C ALA A 61 -0.36 -7.30 11.04
N ASP A 62 -0.10 -6.07 11.46
CA ASP A 62 -1.12 -5.13 11.94
C ASP A 62 -2.17 -4.82 10.86
N MET A 63 -1.71 -4.58 9.62
CA MET A 63 -2.59 -4.34 8.49
C MET A 63 -3.47 -5.56 8.17
N GLU A 64 -2.92 -6.75 8.34
CA GLU A 64 -3.59 -8.04 8.17
C GLU A 64 -4.52 -8.43 9.33
N ARG A 65 -4.41 -7.75 10.47
CA ARG A 65 -4.97 -8.20 11.76
C ARG A 65 -4.63 -9.66 12.03
N GLN A 66 -3.36 -9.99 11.87
CA GLN A 66 -2.86 -11.24 12.42
C GLN A 66 -3.02 -11.22 13.95
N GLU A 67 -3.13 -12.41 14.53
CA GLU A 67 -3.22 -12.58 15.97
C GLU A 67 -1.96 -12.00 16.65
N ILE A 68 -2.13 -11.18 17.69
CA ILE A 68 -0.99 -10.52 18.33
C ILE A 68 -0.07 -11.53 19.02
N GLY A 69 -0.64 -12.60 19.60
CA GLY A 69 0.10 -13.72 20.16
C GLY A 69 0.96 -14.44 19.12
N PHE A 70 0.42 -14.66 17.92
CA PHE A 70 1.17 -15.24 16.81
C PHE A 70 2.35 -14.37 16.38
N VAL A 71 2.13 -13.05 16.26
CA VAL A 71 3.17 -12.08 15.88
C VAL A 71 4.24 -11.94 16.96
N ALA A 72 3.84 -11.91 18.24
CA ALA A 72 4.78 -11.95 19.35
C ALA A 72 5.59 -13.25 19.36
N GLY A 73 4.95 -14.38 19.05
CA GLY A 73 5.59 -15.67 18.86
C GLY A 73 6.57 -15.69 17.69
N ASP A 74 6.26 -15.01 16.58
CA ASP A 74 7.17 -14.81 15.45
C ASP A 74 8.43 -14.03 15.86
N LEU A 75 8.29 -12.97 16.67
CA LEU A 75 9.44 -12.22 17.17
C LEU A 75 10.31 -13.05 18.13
N VAL A 76 9.69 -13.88 18.97
CA VAL A 76 10.42 -14.82 19.84
C VAL A 76 11.17 -15.86 18.99
N ARG A 77 10.53 -16.41 17.96
CA ARG A 77 11.17 -17.31 17.00
C ARG A 77 12.31 -16.63 16.27
N LEU A 78 12.16 -15.38 15.84
CA LEU A 78 13.21 -14.58 15.21
C LEU A 78 14.42 -14.39 16.14
N ALA A 79 14.22 -14.19 17.45
CA ALA A 79 15.32 -14.04 18.41
C ALA A 79 16.14 -15.34 18.63
N GLY A 80 15.58 -16.51 18.31
CA GLY A 80 16.32 -17.79 18.28
C GLY A 80 16.76 -18.26 19.64
N HIS A 81 18.05 -18.59 19.80
CA HIS A 81 18.57 -19.00 21.11
C HIS A 81 18.37 -17.92 22.19
N ARG A 82 18.30 -16.63 21.81
CA ARG A 82 17.96 -15.53 22.72
C ARG A 82 16.47 -15.54 23.10
N GLY A 83 15.61 -16.14 22.27
CA GLY A 83 14.15 -16.23 22.46
C GLY A 83 13.66 -17.43 23.29
N ILE A 84 14.44 -18.51 23.43
CA ILE A 84 14.02 -19.78 24.08
C ILE A 84 13.54 -19.61 25.54
N ARG A 85 13.91 -18.51 26.20
CA ARG A 85 13.50 -18.18 27.58
C ARG A 85 12.80 -16.82 27.72
N ALA A 86 12.52 -16.14 26.62
CA ALA A 86 11.88 -14.84 26.65
C ALA A 86 10.37 -14.99 26.87
N PRO A 87 9.73 -14.13 27.69
CA PRO A 87 8.27 -14.09 27.76
C PRO A 87 7.68 -13.70 26.38
N GLU A 88 6.40 -14.03 26.17
CA GLU A 88 5.65 -13.56 25.00
C GLU A 88 5.65 -12.03 24.97
N ARG A 89 6.02 -11.46 23.81
CA ARG A 89 6.24 -10.02 23.61
C ARG A 89 4.98 -9.26 23.20
N ILE A 90 3.84 -9.64 23.77
CA ILE A 90 2.53 -9.13 23.35
C ILE A 90 2.45 -7.62 23.57
N GLY A 91 2.87 -7.14 24.75
CA GLY A 91 2.83 -5.72 25.09
C GLY A 91 3.75 -4.86 24.22
N GLU A 92 4.92 -5.38 23.83
CA GLU A 92 5.84 -4.68 22.95
C GLU A 92 5.31 -4.59 21.51
N VAL A 93 4.66 -5.66 21.02
CA VAL A 93 3.99 -5.64 19.71
C VAL A 93 2.81 -4.67 19.73
N GLU A 94 2.02 -4.68 20.79
CA GLU A 94 0.90 -3.74 20.98
C GLU A 94 1.38 -2.29 20.94
N GLY A 95 2.42 -1.98 21.72
CA GLY A 95 3.05 -0.66 21.75
C GLY A 95 3.57 -0.23 20.37
N LEU A 96 4.23 -1.13 19.64
CA LEU A 96 4.71 -0.85 18.29
C LEU A 96 3.55 -0.62 17.31
N TRP A 97 2.48 -1.42 17.36
CA TRP A 97 1.32 -1.24 16.49
C TRP A 97 0.57 0.06 16.76
N LEU A 98 0.45 0.48 18.03
CA LEU A 98 -0.07 1.79 18.39
C LEU A 98 0.79 2.91 17.81
N ALA A 99 2.12 2.78 17.90
CA ALA A 99 3.05 3.75 17.35
C ALA A 99 2.98 3.82 15.81
N LEU A 100 2.79 2.68 15.13
CA LEU A 100 2.66 2.56 13.69
C LEU A 100 1.34 3.10 13.11
N ARG A 101 0.39 3.55 13.94
CA ARG A 101 -0.82 4.25 13.47
C ARG A 101 -0.48 5.59 12.81
N ARG A 102 0.71 6.15 13.07
CA ARG A 102 1.23 7.37 12.42
C ARG A 102 2.57 7.10 11.76
N PRO A 103 2.56 6.45 10.59
CA PRO A 103 3.80 6.24 9.89
C PRO A 103 4.34 7.60 9.41
N THR A 104 5.42 8.06 10.03
CA THR A 104 6.22 9.20 9.54
C THR A 104 7.00 8.82 8.27
N VAL A 105 7.29 7.54 8.11
CA VAL A 105 7.93 6.97 6.93
C VAL A 105 6.87 6.50 5.94
N ARG A 106 6.94 7.02 4.71
CA ARG A 106 5.95 6.73 3.65
C ARG A 106 5.77 5.24 3.36
N LEU A 107 6.87 4.47 3.38
CA LEU A 107 6.84 3.03 3.13
C LEU A 107 6.06 2.23 4.20
N LEU A 108 5.75 2.85 5.36
CA LEU A 108 4.93 2.25 6.41
C LEU A 108 3.45 2.65 6.33
N HIS A 109 3.03 3.41 5.31
CA HIS A 109 1.61 3.58 4.99
C HIS A 109 0.99 2.25 4.57
N ALA A 110 -0.30 2.06 4.89
CA ALA A 110 -0.96 0.76 4.74
C ALA A 110 -0.77 0.12 3.35
N TRP A 111 -0.81 0.90 2.28
CA TRP A 111 -0.65 0.37 0.92
C TRP A 111 0.77 -0.03 0.51
N TRP A 112 1.78 0.33 1.29
CA TRP A 112 3.18 -0.04 1.07
C TRP A 112 3.66 -1.18 1.98
N ARG A 113 2.95 -1.48 3.07
CA ARG A 113 3.42 -2.43 4.10
C ARG A 113 3.65 -3.84 3.59
N GLU A 114 2.75 -4.39 2.77
CA GLU A 114 2.91 -5.73 2.19
C GLU A 114 4.08 -5.78 1.18
N PRO A 115 4.15 -4.89 0.16
CA PRO A 115 5.33 -4.80 -0.71
C PRO A 115 6.64 -4.60 0.05
N LEU A 116 6.65 -3.76 1.09
CA LEU A 116 7.83 -3.50 1.92
C LEU A 116 8.26 -4.75 2.70
N GLY A 117 7.33 -5.39 3.41
CA GLY A 117 7.60 -6.59 4.21
C GLY A 117 8.14 -7.73 3.37
N GLU A 118 7.50 -8.01 2.24
CA GLU A 118 7.92 -9.07 1.31
C GLU A 118 9.19 -8.68 0.54
N GLY A 119 9.35 -7.41 0.16
CA GLY A 119 10.51 -6.92 -0.56
C GLY A 119 11.79 -6.93 0.25
N LEU A 120 11.74 -6.49 1.51
CA LEU A 120 12.89 -6.56 2.41
C LEU A 120 13.23 -8.00 2.78
N LEU A 121 12.23 -8.87 2.94
CA LEU A 121 12.46 -10.30 3.17
C LEU A 121 13.11 -10.99 1.97
N ALA A 122 12.67 -10.66 0.74
CA ALA A 122 13.30 -11.15 -0.49
C ALA A 122 14.76 -10.69 -0.60
N TYR A 123 15.02 -9.41 -0.35
CA TYR A 123 16.36 -8.85 -0.37
C TYR A 123 17.25 -9.46 0.72
N TRP A 124 16.73 -9.66 1.93
CA TRP A 124 17.40 -10.41 2.99
C TRP A 124 17.76 -11.82 2.55
N ALA A 125 16.82 -12.56 1.96
CA ALA A 125 17.03 -13.92 1.49
C ALA A 125 18.13 -13.99 0.43
N GLU A 126 18.15 -13.03 -0.51
CA GLU A 126 19.18 -12.91 -1.55
C GLU A 126 20.58 -12.67 -0.95
N ILE A 127 20.72 -11.68 -0.06
CA ILE A 127 21.99 -11.37 0.60
C ILE A 127 22.45 -12.55 1.46
N ARG A 128 21.52 -13.18 2.19
CA ARG A 128 21.80 -14.33 3.05
C ARG A 128 22.21 -15.55 2.23
N ALA A 129 21.59 -15.79 1.08
CA ALA A 129 21.93 -16.91 0.19
C ALA A 129 23.37 -16.84 -0.32
N ARG A 130 23.90 -15.64 -0.57
CA ARG A 130 25.31 -15.45 -0.95
C ARG A 130 26.29 -15.85 0.16
N ALA A 131 25.88 -15.70 1.42
CA ALA A 131 26.72 -16.02 2.58
C ALA A 131 26.64 -17.50 3.00
N VAL A 132 25.45 -18.10 2.96
CA VAL A 132 25.20 -19.44 3.53
C VAL A 132 24.53 -20.44 2.58
N GLY A 133 24.21 -20.03 1.35
CA GLY A 133 23.51 -20.84 0.36
C GLY A 133 21.98 -20.88 0.56
N TRP A 134 21.25 -21.04 -0.54
CA TRP A 134 19.78 -21.15 -0.54
C TRP A 134 19.22 -22.24 0.37
N PRO A 135 19.80 -23.47 0.46
CA PRO A 135 19.26 -24.50 1.35
C PRO A 135 19.17 -24.06 2.82
N ARG A 136 20.16 -23.29 3.28
CA ARG A 136 20.15 -22.72 4.64
C ARG A 136 19.14 -21.58 4.77
N VAL A 137 19.02 -20.71 3.77
CA VAL A 137 18.00 -19.65 3.74
C VAL A 137 16.59 -20.23 3.81
N HIS A 138 16.27 -21.29 3.06
CA HIS A 138 14.97 -21.95 3.12
C HIS A 138 14.65 -22.55 4.50
N GLN A 139 15.68 -23.02 5.21
CA GLN A 139 15.53 -23.45 6.59
C GLN A 139 15.24 -22.25 7.51
N GLU A 140 16.02 -21.19 7.39
CA GLU A 140 15.86 -19.97 8.19
C GLU A 140 14.53 -19.24 7.94
N LEU A 141 14.02 -19.24 6.70
CA LEU A 141 12.69 -18.72 6.36
C LEU A 141 11.56 -19.45 7.11
N ARG A 142 11.69 -20.77 7.29
CA ARG A 142 10.70 -21.58 8.03
C ARG A 142 10.88 -21.43 9.55
N GLU A 143 12.11 -21.54 10.04
CA GLU A 143 12.40 -21.61 11.47
C GLU A 143 12.39 -20.25 12.17
N ARG A 144 12.83 -19.19 11.48
CA ARG A 144 13.08 -17.87 12.06
C ARG A 144 12.01 -16.86 11.64
N TRP A 145 11.51 -16.99 10.41
CA TRP A 145 10.58 -16.05 9.78
C TRP A 145 9.16 -16.59 9.60
N SER A 146 8.91 -17.83 10.04
CA SER A 146 7.61 -18.51 9.99
C SER A 146 6.92 -18.49 8.61
N ILE A 147 7.70 -18.52 7.53
CA ILE A 147 7.16 -18.61 6.17
C ILE A 147 6.95 -20.09 5.81
N ASP A 148 5.75 -20.43 5.38
CA ASP A 148 5.42 -21.77 4.90
C ASP A 148 6.10 -22.06 3.56
N SER A 149 6.33 -23.35 3.26
CA SER A 149 7.04 -23.75 2.04
C SER A 149 6.35 -23.25 0.77
N ASP A 150 5.02 -23.17 0.76
CA ASP A 150 4.25 -22.64 -0.38
C ASP A 150 4.34 -21.11 -0.48
N GLY A 151 4.41 -20.40 0.65
CA GLY A 151 4.60 -18.95 0.70
C GLY A 151 5.97 -18.51 0.19
N ILE A 152 7.02 -19.32 0.40
CA ILE A 152 8.36 -19.07 -0.16
C ILE A 152 8.30 -18.89 -1.69
N TRP A 153 7.56 -19.76 -2.38
CA TRP A 153 7.45 -19.75 -3.85
C TRP A 153 6.39 -18.79 -4.37
N ARG A 154 5.19 -18.76 -3.75
CA ARG A 154 4.08 -17.89 -4.19
C ARG A 154 4.37 -16.40 -4.02
N ARG A 155 5.23 -16.04 -3.05
CA ARG A 155 5.57 -14.64 -2.76
C ARG A 155 6.75 -14.12 -3.58
N GLY A 156 7.32 -14.94 -4.47
CA GLY A 156 8.46 -14.57 -5.29
C GLY A 156 9.71 -14.24 -4.47
N LEU A 157 9.87 -14.88 -3.30
CA LEU A 157 11.02 -14.70 -2.40
C LEU A 157 12.26 -15.48 -2.87
N VAL A 158 12.10 -16.34 -3.88
CA VAL A 158 13.14 -17.22 -4.42
C VAL A 158 13.11 -17.12 -5.94
N SER A 159 14.27 -16.80 -6.52
CA SER A 159 14.45 -16.87 -7.96
C SER A 159 14.39 -18.34 -8.40
N SER A 160 13.49 -18.68 -9.31
CA SER A 160 13.30 -20.05 -9.82
C SER A 160 14.33 -20.41 -10.90
N ASP A 161 15.61 -20.12 -10.69
CA ASP A 161 16.67 -20.09 -11.72
C ASP A 161 16.56 -18.89 -12.70
N GLY A 162 15.94 -17.78 -12.28
CA GLY A 162 15.85 -16.52 -13.02
C GLY A 162 17.00 -15.53 -12.73
N PRO A 163 17.15 -14.49 -13.56
CA PRO A 163 18.33 -13.64 -13.59
C PRO A 163 18.67 -12.98 -12.25
N GLY A 164 19.94 -13.05 -11.83
CA GLY A 164 20.47 -12.38 -10.65
C GLY A 164 20.77 -10.89 -10.89
N GLU A 165 21.24 -10.19 -9.85
CA GLU A 165 21.72 -8.79 -9.95
C GLU A 165 22.72 -8.55 -11.10
N ASP A 166 23.43 -9.59 -11.54
CA ASP A 166 24.45 -9.54 -12.59
C ASP A 166 23.89 -9.56 -14.02
N ASP A 167 22.59 -9.79 -14.20
CA ASP A 167 21.94 -9.95 -15.51
C ASP A 167 21.27 -8.66 -16.03
N TRP A 168 21.45 -7.53 -15.34
CA TRP A 168 20.98 -6.25 -15.85
C TRP A 168 21.76 -5.81 -17.10
N HIS A 169 21.01 -5.57 -18.18
CA HIS A 169 21.52 -4.97 -19.41
C HIS A 169 20.71 -3.72 -19.75
N GLY A 170 21.34 -2.56 -19.82
CA GLY A 170 20.71 -1.38 -20.46
C GLY A 170 20.50 -1.63 -21.95
N TYR A 171 19.61 -0.90 -22.60
CA TYR A 171 19.13 -1.23 -23.94
C TYR A 171 20.26 -1.28 -24.99
N PHE A 172 21.17 -0.30 -24.98
CA PHE A 172 22.33 -0.33 -25.88
C PHE A 172 23.30 -1.47 -25.58
N ALA A 173 23.50 -1.83 -24.30
CA ALA A 173 24.36 -2.95 -23.94
C ALA A 173 23.72 -4.29 -24.36
N TYR A 174 22.39 -4.40 -24.25
CA TYR A 174 21.63 -5.53 -24.76
C TYR A 174 21.79 -5.63 -26.29
N MET A 175 21.64 -4.53 -27.01
CA MET A 175 21.82 -4.48 -28.47
C MET A 175 23.24 -4.90 -28.88
N GLU A 176 24.27 -4.36 -28.24
CA GLU A 176 25.67 -4.73 -28.51
C GLU A 176 25.95 -6.22 -28.26
N ALA A 177 25.27 -6.85 -27.30
CA ALA A 177 25.42 -8.27 -27.01
C ALA A 177 24.65 -9.19 -27.97
N HIS A 178 23.60 -8.69 -28.64
CA HIS A 178 22.66 -9.49 -29.42
C HIS A 178 22.64 -9.15 -30.92
N THR A 179 23.39 -8.16 -31.37
CA THR A 179 23.51 -7.79 -32.79
C THR A 179 24.94 -7.86 -33.32
N HIS A 180 25.13 -7.68 -34.64
CA HIS A 180 26.43 -7.86 -35.29
C HIS A 180 27.32 -6.59 -35.31
N GLY A 181 26.93 -5.56 -34.56
CA GLY A 181 27.81 -4.51 -34.03
C GLY A 181 27.59 -3.10 -34.58
N GLN A 182 26.89 -2.94 -35.71
CA GLN A 182 26.62 -1.60 -36.28
C GLN A 182 25.26 -1.03 -35.85
N GLU A 183 24.35 -1.87 -35.38
CA GLU A 183 22.98 -1.51 -35.02
C GLU A 183 22.97 -0.61 -33.78
N ALA A 184 23.79 -0.89 -32.77
CA ALA A 184 23.91 -0.03 -31.59
C ALA A 184 24.46 1.36 -31.92
N GLU A 185 25.45 1.45 -32.82
CA GLU A 185 25.96 2.74 -33.30
C GLU A 185 24.91 3.47 -34.12
N PHE A 186 24.20 2.76 -34.99
CA PHE A 186 23.12 3.32 -35.80
C PHE A 186 21.98 3.84 -34.94
N ALA A 187 21.53 3.08 -33.94
CA ALA A 187 20.52 3.49 -32.95
C ALA A 187 20.94 4.76 -32.18
N ARG A 188 22.21 4.86 -31.76
CA ARG A 188 22.74 6.09 -31.13
C ARG A 188 22.66 7.29 -32.08
N VAL A 189 22.92 7.09 -33.37
CA VAL A 189 22.78 8.14 -34.38
C VAL A 189 21.31 8.53 -34.56
N LEU A 190 20.38 7.57 -34.58
CA LEU A 190 18.95 7.86 -34.69
C LEU A 190 18.47 8.71 -33.51
N VAL A 191 18.79 8.31 -32.28
CA VAL A 191 18.41 9.05 -31.06
C VAL A 191 18.93 10.49 -31.05
N THR A 192 20.11 10.74 -31.64
CA THR A 192 20.73 12.07 -31.65
C THR A 192 20.35 12.95 -32.83
N ARG A 193 19.90 12.37 -33.95
CA ARG A 193 19.67 13.10 -35.21
C ARG A 193 18.22 13.19 -35.64
N TRP A 194 17.34 12.34 -35.09
CA TRP A 194 15.92 12.41 -35.41
C TRP A 194 15.22 13.33 -34.41
N ASP A 195 14.71 14.43 -34.96
CA ASP A 195 13.95 15.43 -34.23
C ASP A 195 12.77 14.76 -33.50
N GLY A 196 12.58 15.10 -32.22
CA GLY A 196 11.48 14.60 -31.39
C GLY A 196 11.80 13.34 -30.57
N ILE A 197 12.74 12.47 -30.96
CA ILE A 197 12.99 11.21 -30.22
C ILE A 197 13.56 11.46 -28.82
N ALA A 198 14.55 12.36 -28.73
CA ALA A 198 15.11 12.73 -27.43
C ALA A 198 14.04 13.38 -26.55
N GLU A 199 13.16 14.20 -27.14
CA GLU A 199 12.05 14.85 -26.43
C GLU A 199 10.98 13.85 -25.99
N GLU A 200 10.64 12.86 -26.80
CA GLU A 200 9.71 11.76 -26.46
C GLU A 200 10.25 10.91 -25.32
N ILE A 201 11.54 10.55 -25.37
CA ILE A 201 12.21 9.80 -24.30
C ILE A 201 12.22 10.63 -23.01
N ASP A 202 12.60 11.91 -23.09
CA ASP A 202 12.65 12.79 -21.93
C ASP A 202 11.25 13.09 -21.37
N ALA A 203 10.24 13.25 -22.21
CA ALA A 203 8.85 13.44 -21.80
C ALA A 203 8.33 12.20 -21.05
N TYR A 204 8.45 11.01 -21.66
CA TYR A 204 8.05 9.75 -21.03
C TYR A 204 8.83 9.45 -19.74
N ALA A 205 10.14 9.75 -19.72
CA ALA A 205 10.95 9.61 -18.51
C ALA A 205 10.56 10.61 -17.42
N SER A 206 10.10 11.81 -17.79
CA SER A 206 9.75 12.89 -16.86
C SER A 206 8.35 12.73 -16.24
N GLU A 207 7.37 12.20 -16.97
CA GLU A 207 6.00 12.01 -16.48
C GLU A 207 5.92 11.14 -15.22
N CYS A 208 6.80 10.15 -15.09
CA CYS A 208 6.87 9.25 -13.93
C CYS A 208 8.02 9.60 -12.96
N ALA A 209 8.76 10.69 -13.23
CA ALA A 209 10.06 10.91 -12.62
C ALA A 209 10.03 11.11 -11.10
N ALA A 210 8.96 11.71 -10.55
CA ALA A 210 8.95 12.11 -9.15
C ALA A 210 9.00 10.93 -8.17
N GLU A 211 8.21 9.88 -8.39
CA GLU A 211 8.15 8.71 -7.49
C GLU A 211 9.34 7.78 -7.72
N LEU A 212 9.72 7.54 -8.98
CA LEU A 212 10.88 6.71 -9.32
C LEU A 212 12.22 7.43 -9.03
N ALA A 213 12.27 8.75 -8.91
CA ALA A 213 13.49 9.47 -8.53
C ALA A 213 13.96 9.09 -7.11
N ALA A 214 13.03 8.69 -6.23
CA ALA A 214 13.37 8.16 -4.92
C ALA A 214 13.96 6.73 -4.97
N VAL A 215 13.90 6.06 -6.14
CA VAL A 215 14.38 4.70 -6.37
C VAL A 215 15.30 4.67 -7.62
N PRO A 216 16.55 5.16 -7.53
CA PRO A 216 17.37 5.51 -8.69
C PRO A 216 17.71 4.36 -9.65
N HIS A 217 17.76 3.12 -9.16
CA HIS A 217 18.01 1.95 -10.00
C HIS A 217 16.79 1.60 -10.87
N LEU A 218 15.56 1.79 -10.36
CA LEU A 218 14.34 1.60 -11.14
C LEU A 218 14.09 2.75 -12.11
N MET A 219 14.51 3.97 -11.76
CA MET A 219 14.57 5.09 -12.72
C MET A 219 15.43 4.76 -13.94
N LEU A 220 16.54 4.03 -13.75
CA LEU A 220 17.35 3.54 -14.87
C LEU A 220 16.55 2.56 -15.74
N VAL A 221 15.87 1.60 -15.14
CA VAL A 221 15.01 0.63 -15.85
C VAL A 221 13.93 1.34 -16.67
N HIS A 222 13.23 2.31 -16.06
CA HIS A 222 12.20 3.11 -16.72
C HIS A 222 12.73 3.84 -17.94
N ARG A 223 13.89 4.49 -17.83
CA ARG A 223 14.52 5.23 -18.94
C ARG A 223 14.96 4.32 -20.08
N GLU A 224 15.53 3.17 -19.77
CA GLU A 224 15.96 2.22 -20.80
C GLU A 224 14.75 1.58 -21.51
N ARG A 225 13.65 1.35 -20.79
CA ARG A 225 12.37 0.92 -21.38
C ARG A 225 11.80 1.99 -22.30
N ALA A 226 11.76 3.25 -21.85
CA ALA A 226 11.30 4.40 -22.63
C ALA A 226 12.08 4.54 -23.95
N LEU A 227 13.41 4.45 -23.86
CA LEU A 227 14.30 4.47 -24.99
C LEU A 227 14.01 3.34 -25.98
N ALA A 228 13.85 2.10 -25.49
CA ALA A 228 13.56 0.96 -26.34
C ALA A 228 12.20 1.08 -27.03
N ASP A 229 11.17 1.51 -26.31
CA ASP A 229 9.80 1.67 -26.81
C ASP A 229 9.71 2.78 -27.87
N ALA A 230 10.27 3.96 -27.58
CA ALA A 230 10.30 5.09 -28.52
C ALA A 230 11.09 4.73 -29.79
N LEU A 231 12.29 4.16 -29.65
CA LEU A 231 13.09 3.77 -30.82
C LEU A 231 12.38 2.72 -31.67
N THR A 232 11.78 1.71 -31.04
CA THR A 232 11.03 0.66 -31.74
C THR A 232 9.86 1.25 -32.51
N THR A 233 9.07 2.10 -31.86
CA THR A 233 7.89 2.77 -32.46
C THR A 233 8.28 3.60 -33.69
N VAL A 234 9.34 4.41 -33.58
CA VAL A 234 9.78 5.24 -34.71
C VAL A 234 10.32 4.38 -35.85
N VAL A 235 11.08 3.33 -35.54
CA VAL A 235 11.57 2.38 -36.54
C VAL A 235 10.41 1.69 -37.27
N GLU A 236 9.38 1.24 -36.54
CA GLU A 236 8.17 0.64 -37.12
C GLU A 236 7.42 1.63 -38.03
N GLY A 237 7.23 2.87 -37.58
CA GLY A 237 6.60 3.91 -38.39
C GLY A 237 7.33 4.19 -39.70
N ASN A 238 8.67 4.17 -39.67
CA ASN A 238 9.49 4.35 -40.86
C ASN A 238 9.48 3.13 -41.79
N LEU A 239 9.49 1.91 -41.25
CA LEU A 239 9.34 0.69 -42.05
C LEU A 239 7.97 0.62 -42.73
N ALA A 240 6.91 1.09 -42.06
CA ALA A 240 5.56 1.13 -42.60
C ALA A 240 5.36 2.24 -43.65
N SER A 241 6.02 3.39 -43.48
CA SER A 241 5.94 4.53 -44.40
C SER A 241 6.90 4.42 -45.58
N GLY A 242 7.98 3.65 -45.42
CA GLY A 242 8.99 3.40 -46.44
C GLY A 242 8.51 2.35 -47.42
N ASP A 243 8.00 2.80 -48.57
CA ASP A 243 7.83 1.96 -49.78
C ASP A 243 9.18 1.30 -50.21
N ASP A 244 9.22 0.59 -51.34
CA ASP A 244 10.43 0.03 -51.98
C ASP A 244 11.59 1.03 -52.26
N SER A 245 11.52 2.26 -51.74
CA SER A 245 12.50 3.34 -51.83
C SER A 245 13.58 3.31 -50.74
N LEU A 246 13.38 2.58 -49.62
CA LEU A 246 14.43 2.42 -48.61
C LEU A 246 15.57 1.55 -49.18
N PRO A 247 16.84 2.00 -49.11
CA PRO A 247 17.98 1.16 -49.46
C PRO A 247 17.93 -0.17 -48.69
N PRO A 248 18.22 -1.33 -49.32
CA PRO A 248 18.11 -2.64 -48.69
C PRO A 248 18.88 -2.77 -47.38
N ASP A 249 20.07 -2.17 -47.30
CA ASP A 249 20.91 -2.18 -46.10
C ASP A 249 20.28 -1.38 -44.95
N LEU A 250 19.64 -0.25 -45.26
CA LEU A 250 18.92 0.56 -44.28
C LEU A 250 17.69 -0.16 -43.78
N ARG A 251 16.93 -0.80 -44.68
CA ARG A 251 15.77 -1.62 -44.31
C ARG A 251 16.18 -2.76 -43.37
N THR A 252 17.27 -3.47 -43.69
CA THR A 252 17.79 -4.57 -42.86
C THR A 252 18.20 -4.08 -41.46
N ASN A 253 18.88 -2.93 -41.37
CA ASN A 253 19.26 -2.34 -40.08
C ASN A 253 18.03 -1.93 -39.25
N LEU A 254 17.02 -1.32 -39.88
CA LEU A 254 15.78 -0.94 -39.22
C LEU A 254 15.00 -2.17 -38.74
N GLU A 255 14.90 -3.23 -39.53
CA GLU A 255 14.29 -4.50 -39.12
C GLU A 255 15.03 -5.11 -37.92
N SER A 256 16.36 -5.17 -37.97
CA SER A 256 17.17 -5.66 -36.86
C SER A 256 16.98 -4.82 -35.59
N LEU A 257 16.87 -3.49 -35.70
CA LEU A 257 16.61 -2.60 -34.57
C LEU A 257 15.23 -2.83 -33.96
N ARG A 258 14.18 -2.94 -34.79
CA ARG A 258 12.83 -3.26 -34.32
C ARG A 258 12.82 -4.59 -33.58
N ASP A 259 13.38 -5.64 -34.20
CA ASP A 259 13.33 -6.99 -33.65
C ASP A 259 14.12 -7.09 -32.33
N THR A 260 15.25 -6.38 -32.24
CA THR A 260 16.03 -6.28 -30.99
C THR A 260 15.31 -5.46 -29.92
N GLY A 261 14.65 -4.37 -30.29
CA GLY A 261 13.82 -3.56 -29.41
C GLY A 261 12.66 -4.35 -28.79
N LEU A 262 11.91 -5.07 -29.63
CA LEU A 262 10.84 -5.97 -29.19
C LEU A 262 11.35 -7.12 -28.31
N ALA A 263 12.52 -7.69 -28.64
CA ALA A 263 13.16 -8.72 -27.83
C ALA A 263 13.56 -8.18 -26.45
N TYR A 264 14.14 -6.98 -26.38
CA TYR A 264 14.51 -6.33 -25.14
C TYR A 264 13.29 -6.01 -24.26
N LEU A 265 12.23 -5.44 -24.83
CA LEU A 265 10.99 -5.15 -24.10
C LEU A 265 10.34 -6.43 -23.56
N ARG A 266 10.40 -7.53 -24.33
CA ARG A 266 9.94 -8.85 -23.88
C ARG A 266 10.80 -9.40 -22.74
N TRP A 267 12.12 -9.36 -22.88
CA TRP A 267 13.06 -9.76 -21.83
C TRP A 267 12.83 -8.97 -20.53
N LEU A 268 12.67 -7.65 -20.62
CA LEU A 268 12.35 -6.80 -19.48
C LEU A 268 11.09 -7.28 -18.76
N LYS A 269 10.01 -7.53 -19.52
CA LYS A 269 8.70 -7.89 -19.00
C LYS A 269 8.64 -9.30 -18.43
N ASP A 270 9.22 -10.26 -19.15
CA ASP A 270 9.00 -11.69 -18.91
C ASP A 270 10.12 -12.32 -18.06
N GLU A 271 11.29 -11.69 -17.98
CA GLU A 271 12.47 -12.24 -17.27
C GLU A 271 12.99 -11.30 -16.19
N PHE A 272 13.31 -10.04 -16.52
CA PHE A 272 13.98 -9.12 -15.59
C PHE A 272 13.04 -8.60 -14.49
N ILE A 273 11.90 -7.98 -14.85
CA ILE A 273 10.95 -7.41 -13.89
C ILE A 273 10.40 -8.48 -12.92
N PRO A 274 10.05 -9.70 -13.36
CA PRO A 274 9.67 -10.78 -12.46
C PRO A 274 10.76 -11.16 -11.45
N GLY A 275 12.04 -11.00 -11.79
CA GLY A 275 13.18 -11.23 -10.90
C GLY A 275 13.39 -10.18 -9.81
N LEU A 276 12.78 -8.99 -9.95
CA LEU A 276 12.87 -7.94 -8.92
C LEU A 276 12.06 -8.28 -7.68
N THR A 277 12.43 -7.68 -6.54
CA THR A 277 11.69 -7.87 -5.28
C THR A 277 10.26 -7.34 -5.38
N PRO A 278 9.31 -7.84 -4.56
CA PRO A 278 7.95 -7.30 -4.49
C PRO A 278 7.87 -5.78 -4.31
N LEU A 279 8.78 -5.19 -3.52
CA LEU A 279 8.85 -3.75 -3.31
C LEU A 279 9.29 -3.00 -4.59
N GLU A 280 10.33 -3.51 -5.27
CA GLU A 280 10.80 -2.92 -6.53
C GLU A 280 9.72 -3.01 -7.62
N ARG A 281 9.02 -4.15 -7.74
CA ARG A 281 7.89 -4.30 -8.67
C ARG A 281 6.75 -3.35 -8.36
N ALA A 282 6.45 -3.12 -7.07
CA ALA A 282 5.43 -2.17 -6.65
C ALA A 282 5.79 -0.73 -7.00
N HIS A 283 7.07 -0.36 -6.95
CA HIS A 283 7.54 0.93 -7.46
C HIS A 283 7.51 1.02 -8.98
N LEU A 284 7.92 -0.02 -9.70
CA LEU A 284 7.84 -0.03 -11.17
C LEU A 284 6.40 0.05 -11.67
N ALA A 285 5.42 -0.52 -10.96
CA ALA A 285 4.01 -0.39 -11.34
C ALA A 285 3.49 1.06 -11.34
N LEU A 286 4.23 2.00 -10.72
CA LEU A 286 3.96 3.44 -10.80
C LEU A 286 4.35 4.06 -12.14
N ASP A 287 4.99 3.31 -13.04
CA ASP A 287 5.33 3.75 -14.40
C ASP A 287 4.10 4.00 -15.30
N SER A 288 2.92 3.52 -14.89
CA SER A 288 1.68 3.84 -15.59
C SER A 288 1.15 5.21 -15.16
N PRO A 289 0.67 6.05 -16.10
CA PRO A 289 0.14 7.38 -15.77
C PRO A 289 -1.03 7.35 -14.77
N GLU A 290 -1.82 6.28 -14.75
CA GLU A 290 -2.89 6.09 -13.76
C GLU A 290 -2.34 5.83 -12.36
N ALA A 291 -1.37 4.92 -12.21
CA ALA A 291 -0.78 4.61 -10.91
C ALA A 291 0.04 5.79 -10.37
N ALA A 292 0.79 6.50 -11.22
CA ALA A 292 1.50 7.73 -10.85
C ALA A 292 0.53 8.80 -10.34
N ARG A 293 -0.60 9.02 -11.02
CA ARG A 293 -1.65 9.96 -10.58
C ARG A 293 -2.27 9.53 -9.25
N CYS A 294 -2.56 8.24 -9.09
CA CYS A 294 -3.05 7.69 -7.82
C CYS A 294 -2.07 7.98 -6.68
N GLU A 295 -0.78 7.68 -6.85
CA GLU A 295 0.24 7.96 -5.82
C GLU A 295 0.36 9.47 -5.55
N ALA A 296 0.21 10.32 -6.57
CA ALA A 296 0.25 11.78 -6.41
C ALA A 296 -0.88 12.29 -5.49
N TYR A 297 -2.12 11.82 -5.68
CA TYR A 297 -3.24 12.13 -4.79
C TYR A 297 -3.02 11.58 -3.38
N LEU A 298 -2.63 10.31 -3.25
CA LEU A 298 -2.36 9.69 -1.94
C LEU A 298 -1.27 10.43 -1.16
N ARG A 299 -0.20 10.83 -1.83
CA ARG A 299 0.88 11.64 -1.26
C ARG A 299 0.35 12.99 -0.77
N LYS A 300 -0.42 13.70 -1.59
CA LYS A 300 -0.99 15.00 -1.20
C LYS A 300 -1.94 14.86 -0.01
N TYR A 301 -2.78 13.84 -0.01
CA TYR A 301 -3.69 13.55 1.09
C TYR A 301 -2.93 13.25 2.40
N THR A 302 -1.91 12.39 2.36
CA THR A 302 -1.09 12.09 3.56
C THR A 302 -0.25 13.26 4.06
N GLU A 303 0.23 14.15 3.18
CA GLU A 303 0.93 15.37 3.57
C GLU A 303 0.03 16.28 4.44
N ILE A 304 -1.29 16.21 4.24
CA ILE A 304 -2.29 17.00 4.98
C ILE A 304 -2.76 16.25 6.23
N TRP A 305 -3.16 14.98 6.10
CA TRP A 305 -3.84 14.22 7.16
C TRP A 305 -2.93 13.36 8.05
N CYS A 306 -1.71 13.06 7.61
CA CYS A 306 -0.71 12.32 8.39
C CYS A 306 0.43 13.23 8.86
N ALA A 307 0.16 14.52 9.06
CA ALA A 307 1.16 15.50 9.45
C ALA A 307 1.88 15.11 10.76
N PRO A 308 3.21 15.30 10.86
CA PRO A 308 3.96 15.04 12.08
C PRO A 308 3.43 15.88 13.25
N GLY A 309 2.99 15.24 14.33
CA GLY A 309 2.55 15.90 15.57
C GLY A 309 1.09 15.66 15.94
N ASP A 310 0.21 15.37 14.98
CA ASP A 310 -1.22 15.23 15.27
C ASP A 310 -1.59 13.85 15.83
N PRO A 311 -2.37 13.77 16.93
CA PRO A 311 -2.84 12.52 17.50
C PRO A 311 -3.77 11.70 16.59
N ALA A 312 -3.32 10.54 16.11
CA ALA A 312 -4.13 9.53 15.47
C ALA A 312 -5.14 9.03 16.48
N LEU A 313 -6.33 8.76 15.97
CA LEU A 313 -7.44 8.35 16.81
C LEU A 313 -7.06 7.07 17.57
N PRO A 314 -7.23 7.04 18.91
CA PRO A 314 -6.94 5.85 19.69
C PRO A 314 -7.81 4.71 19.18
N THR A 315 -7.20 3.58 18.83
CA THR A 315 -7.88 2.39 18.31
C THR A 315 -7.55 1.19 19.19
N PRO A 316 -8.52 0.30 19.45
CA PRO A 316 -8.23 -0.93 20.17
C PRO A 316 -7.24 -1.80 19.38
N VAL A 317 -6.35 -2.47 20.11
CA VAL A 317 -5.39 -3.43 19.57
C VAL A 317 -5.69 -4.76 20.24
N PHE A 318 -6.71 -5.46 19.76
CA PHE A 318 -7.02 -6.79 20.27
C PHE A 318 -7.37 -7.75 19.16
N THR A 319 -7.15 -9.02 19.44
CA THR A 319 -7.45 -10.15 18.58
C THR A 319 -8.40 -11.08 19.35
N GLU A 320 -9.28 -11.83 18.68
CA GLU A 320 -10.26 -12.68 19.39
C GLU A 320 -9.61 -13.69 20.35
N GLU A 321 -8.31 -13.97 20.16
CA GLU A 321 -7.56 -14.97 20.90
C GLU A 321 -7.00 -14.50 22.25
N ASP A 322 -6.89 -13.19 22.49
CA ASP A 322 -6.61 -12.60 23.81
C ASP A 322 -7.66 -13.04 24.86
N TYR A 323 -8.78 -13.58 24.39
CA TYR A 323 -9.93 -14.04 25.17
C TYR A 323 -10.29 -15.52 24.95
N THR A 324 -9.45 -16.31 24.27
CA THR A 324 -9.60 -17.77 24.12
C THR A 324 -9.80 -18.50 25.46
N PRO A 325 -9.13 -18.13 26.57
CA PRO A 325 -9.33 -18.81 27.86
C PRO A 325 -10.66 -18.45 28.55
N LEU A 326 -11.34 -17.37 28.13
CA LEU A 326 -12.54 -16.85 28.79
C LEU A 326 -13.80 -17.44 28.17
N LYS A 327 -14.77 -17.83 29.02
CA LYS A 327 -16.10 -18.22 28.53
C LYS A 327 -16.73 -17.05 27.79
N ARG A 328 -17.64 -17.32 26.86
CA ARG A 328 -18.30 -16.30 26.02
C ARG A 328 -18.98 -15.16 26.82
N ALA A 329 -19.40 -15.43 28.05
CA ALA A 329 -19.99 -14.45 28.98
C ALA A 329 -18.93 -13.66 29.80
N GLU A 330 -17.70 -14.15 29.86
CA GLU A 330 -16.56 -13.60 30.61
C GLU A 330 -15.63 -12.75 29.71
N ARG A 331 -15.78 -12.84 28.38
CA ARG A 331 -15.02 -12.01 27.43
C ARG A 331 -15.34 -10.53 27.66
N PRO A 332 -14.36 -9.66 27.92
CA PRO A 332 -14.56 -8.23 28.01
C PRO A 332 -15.16 -7.73 26.71
N ARG A 333 -16.34 -7.12 26.82
CA ARG A 333 -16.79 -6.18 25.80
C ARG A 333 -16.01 -4.90 26.11
N GLU A 334 -14.86 -4.70 25.48
CA GLU A 334 -14.06 -3.50 25.70
C GLU A 334 -14.87 -2.26 25.35
N ALA A 335 -14.81 -1.25 26.21
CA ALA A 335 -15.37 0.06 25.91
C ALA A 335 -14.62 0.62 24.70
N VAL A 336 -15.36 1.01 23.67
CA VAL A 336 -14.71 1.61 22.49
C VAL A 336 -14.28 3.04 22.80
N PRO A 337 -13.20 3.52 22.16
CA PRO A 337 -12.80 4.91 22.26
C PRO A 337 -13.95 5.88 21.93
N LYS A 338 -13.89 7.09 22.50
CA LYS A 338 -14.97 8.10 22.41
C LYS A 338 -15.39 8.38 20.96
N TRP A 339 -14.45 8.46 20.03
CA TRP A 339 -14.74 8.73 18.62
C TRP A 339 -15.55 7.60 17.97
N MET A 340 -15.23 6.33 18.26
CA MET A 340 -16.00 5.19 17.76
C MET A 340 -17.42 5.18 18.33
N SER A 341 -17.58 5.52 19.62
CA SER A 341 -18.90 5.65 20.24
C SER A 341 -19.73 6.76 19.61
N MET A 342 -19.09 7.88 19.26
CA MET A 342 -19.74 9.02 18.61
C MET A 342 -20.21 8.66 17.20
N VAL A 343 -19.34 8.05 16.40
CA VAL A 343 -19.68 7.51 15.07
C VAL A 343 -20.82 6.50 15.21
N ALA A 344 -20.69 5.50 16.09
CA ALA A 344 -21.71 4.49 16.29
C ALA A 344 -23.08 5.09 16.63
N LYS A 345 -23.12 6.14 17.47
CA LYS A 345 -24.35 6.83 17.83
C LYS A 345 -25.02 7.45 16.60
N VAL A 346 -24.30 8.29 15.85
CA VAL A 346 -24.81 8.97 14.65
C VAL A 346 -25.35 7.95 13.63
N PHE A 347 -24.56 6.93 13.30
CA PHE A 347 -24.94 5.97 12.27
C PHE A 347 -26.04 5.00 12.73
N SER A 348 -26.06 4.60 14.01
CA SER A 348 -27.11 3.70 14.52
C SER A 348 -28.49 4.36 14.65
N GLU A 349 -28.54 5.70 14.70
CA GLU A 349 -29.78 6.47 14.87
C GLU A 349 -30.35 6.94 13.52
N GLU A 350 -29.53 7.02 12.47
CA GLU A 350 -29.89 7.69 11.21
C GLU A 350 -29.93 6.79 9.96
N THR A 351 -29.20 5.66 9.88
CA THR A 351 -29.16 4.84 8.64
C THR A 351 -28.81 3.35 8.85
N GLN A 352 -29.19 2.48 7.90
CA GLN A 352 -28.68 1.09 7.79
C GLN A 352 -27.30 1.03 7.10
N ILE A 353 -26.47 2.07 7.22
CA ILE A 353 -25.18 2.20 6.54
C ILE A 353 -24.08 2.24 7.60
N GLY A 354 -23.03 1.45 7.41
CA GLY A 354 -21.84 1.47 8.24
C GLY A 354 -20.95 2.67 7.91
N TRP A 355 -20.17 3.11 8.89
CA TRP A 355 -19.23 4.20 8.71
C TRP A 355 -17.97 3.75 7.97
N THR A 356 -17.46 4.61 7.10
CA THR A 356 -16.19 4.49 6.40
C THR A 356 -15.24 5.59 6.85
N GLY A 357 -13.96 5.27 6.94
CA GLY A 357 -12.95 6.28 7.21
C GLY A 357 -11.54 5.72 7.23
N THR A 358 -10.57 6.58 7.50
CA THR A 358 -9.18 6.20 7.75
C THR A 358 -8.75 6.53 9.17
N VAL A 359 -7.92 5.66 9.76
CA VAL A 359 -7.20 5.96 11.00
C VAL A 359 -5.72 5.91 10.72
N GLY A 360 -5.10 7.09 10.68
CA GLY A 360 -3.78 7.26 10.08
C GLY A 360 -3.85 6.99 8.58
N SER A 361 -3.12 5.97 8.12
CA SER A 361 -3.14 5.54 6.71
C SER A 361 -3.96 4.28 6.44
N GLN A 362 -4.64 3.75 7.46
CA GLN A 362 -5.32 2.46 7.39
C GLN A 362 -6.82 2.66 7.15
N PRO A 363 -7.45 1.97 6.19
CA PRO A 363 -8.89 2.02 5.98
C PRO A 363 -9.66 1.30 7.09
N TRP A 364 -10.75 1.90 7.56
CA TRP A 364 -11.65 1.38 8.57
C TRP A 364 -13.10 1.41 8.12
N TRP A 365 -13.82 0.36 8.54
CA TRP A 365 -15.25 0.20 8.44
C TRP A 365 -15.80 -0.06 9.84
N LEU A 366 -16.80 0.70 10.28
CA LEU A 366 -17.46 0.46 11.55
C LEU A 366 -18.94 0.15 11.31
N TYR A 367 -19.40 -0.94 11.91
CA TYR A 367 -20.78 -1.37 11.76
C TYR A 367 -21.39 -1.69 13.12
N THR A 368 -22.50 -1.02 13.44
CA THR A 368 -23.25 -1.25 14.67
C THR A 368 -24.22 -2.40 14.46
N VAL A 369 -24.06 -3.47 15.23
CA VAL A 369 -24.94 -4.64 15.18
C VAL A 369 -26.03 -4.56 16.24
N GLU A 370 -27.23 -5.00 15.87
CA GLU A 370 -28.32 -5.21 16.80
C GLU A 370 -28.09 -6.48 17.65
N GLY A 371 -28.67 -6.48 18.85
CA GLY A 371 -28.64 -7.66 19.71
C GLY A 371 -29.42 -8.83 19.09
N GLY A 372 -28.95 -10.06 19.29
CA GLY A 372 -29.62 -11.27 18.79
C GLY A 372 -28.84 -11.97 17.68
N LEU A 373 -29.53 -12.38 16.61
CA LEU A 373 -28.95 -13.18 15.53
C LEU A 373 -27.82 -12.44 14.79
N GLU A 374 -27.97 -11.15 14.53
CA GLU A 374 -26.94 -10.33 13.87
C GLU A 374 -25.66 -10.27 14.72
N SER A 375 -25.76 -9.97 16.01
CA SER A 375 -24.59 -10.02 16.92
C SER A 375 -23.95 -11.41 17.03
N ALA A 376 -24.73 -12.49 16.85
CA ALA A 376 -24.21 -13.86 16.85
C ALA A 376 -23.47 -14.18 15.55
N ALA A 377 -23.99 -13.72 14.42
CA ALA A 377 -23.38 -13.81 13.09
C ALA A 377 -22.09 -12.98 13.02
N ALA A 378 -22.10 -11.73 13.49
CA ALA A 378 -20.90 -10.88 13.56
C ALA A 378 -19.76 -11.49 14.37
N ARG A 379 -20.08 -12.26 15.43
CA ARG A 379 -19.08 -13.02 16.19
C ARG A 379 -18.50 -14.22 15.44
N ARG A 380 -19.14 -14.73 14.40
CA ARG A 380 -18.65 -15.82 13.54
C ARG A 380 -18.05 -15.31 12.23
N PHE A 381 -18.27 -14.04 11.92
CA PHE A 381 -17.83 -13.44 10.67
C PHE A 381 -16.33 -13.63 10.45
N LYS A 382 -15.96 -14.12 9.25
CA LYS A 382 -14.59 -14.49 8.83
C LYS A 382 -14.00 -15.76 9.49
N HIS A 383 -14.63 -16.36 10.52
CA HIS A 383 -14.11 -17.57 11.17
C HIS A 383 -14.05 -18.78 10.22
N ASP A 384 -14.92 -18.84 9.21
CA ASP A 384 -14.98 -19.91 8.22
C ASP A 384 -14.28 -19.57 6.89
N GLY A 385 -13.51 -18.47 6.85
CA GLY A 385 -12.65 -18.12 5.72
C GLY A 385 -13.35 -17.58 4.48
N GLN A 386 -14.66 -17.35 4.52
CA GLN A 386 -15.41 -16.82 3.38
C GLN A 386 -16.13 -15.51 3.72
N VAL A 387 -15.76 -14.45 3.03
CA VAL A 387 -16.46 -13.16 3.04
C VAL A 387 -16.89 -12.86 1.61
N ARG A 388 -18.15 -12.48 1.44
CA ARG A 388 -18.66 -11.95 0.17
C ARG A 388 -18.54 -10.43 0.21
N ILE A 389 -17.90 -9.89 -0.82
CA ILE A 389 -17.82 -8.46 -1.05
C ILE A 389 -18.27 -8.20 -2.48
N GLY A 390 -19.11 -7.19 -2.63
CA GLY A 390 -19.49 -6.65 -3.92
C GLY A 390 -19.88 -5.19 -3.79
N HIS A 391 -20.46 -4.67 -4.85
CA HIS A 391 -21.07 -3.35 -4.91
C HIS A 391 -22.55 -3.51 -5.28
N ARG A 392 -23.38 -2.51 -4.97
CA ARG A 392 -24.82 -2.56 -5.25
C ARG A 392 -25.12 -2.71 -6.74
N THR A 393 -24.39 -1.99 -7.59
CA THR A 393 -24.48 -2.05 -9.05
C THR A 393 -23.06 -2.10 -9.62
N SER A 394 -22.88 -2.65 -10.84
CA SER A 394 -21.56 -2.63 -11.52
C SER A 394 -20.95 -1.24 -11.66
N ASP A 395 -21.80 -0.22 -11.60
CA ASP A 395 -21.44 1.16 -11.91
C ASP A 395 -21.13 1.98 -10.63
N ASP A 396 -21.40 1.42 -9.44
CA ASP A 396 -21.26 2.08 -8.14
C ASP A 396 -20.23 1.39 -7.21
N PRO A 397 -18.92 1.34 -7.57
CA PRO A 397 -17.90 0.71 -6.74
C PRO A 397 -17.64 1.45 -5.41
N HIS A 398 -18.25 2.61 -5.21
CA HIS A 398 -18.24 3.40 -3.97
C HIS A 398 -19.34 2.98 -2.98
N ASP A 399 -20.31 2.15 -3.39
CA ASP A 399 -21.38 1.61 -2.54
C ASP A 399 -21.21 0.10 -2.34
N VAL A 400 -20.45 -0.25 -1.29
CA VAL A 400 -19.94 -1.59 -1.02
C VAL A 400 -20.92 -2.36 -0.14
N VAL A 401 -21.16 -3.62 -0.50
CA VAL A 401 -21.93 -4.57 0.31
C VAL A 401 -21.01 -5.70 0.77
N VAL A 402 -21.02 -5.95 2.07
CA VAL A 402 -20.18 -6.95 2.74
C VAL A 402 -21.07 -7.90 3.56
N GLY A 403 -20.85 -9.20 3.42
CA GLY A 403 -21.62 -10.18 4.18
C GLY A 403 -21.05 -11.59 4.03
N PHE A 404 -21.78 -12.59 4.52
CA PHE A 404 -21.42 -13.98 4.28
C PHE A 404 -21.75 -14.42 2.84
N PRO A 405 -21.12 -15.48 2.32
CA PRO A 405 -21.53 -16.12 1.08
C PRO A 405 -22.99 -16.62 1.16
N PRO A 406 -23.72 -16.70 0.04
CA PRO A 406 -25.12 -17.16 0.05
C PRO A 406 -25.33 -18.58 0.59
N THR A 407 -24.27 -19.39 0.60
CA THR A 407 -24.27 -20.77 1.10
C THR A 407 -24.11 -20.86 2.62
N ASP A 408 -23.76 -19.76 3.28
CA ASP A 408 -23.55 -19.68 4.72
C ASP A 408 -24.90 -19.54 5.46
N PRO A 409 -25.12 -20.25 6.58
CA PRO A 409 -26.35 -20.10 7.37
C PRO A 409 -26.60 -18.68 7.90
N ASP A 410 -25.55 -17.86 8.04
CA ASP A 410 -25.64 -16.48 8.51
C ASP A 410 -25.78 -15.44 7.38
N ALA A 411 -25.89 -15.86 6.10
CA ALA A 411 -25.98 -14.95 4.96
C ALA A 411 -27.11 -13.92 5.04
N HIS A 412 -28.22 -14.27 5.69
CA HIS A 412 -29.38 -13.40 5.85
C HIS A 412 -29.36 -12.62 7.16
N ASN A 413 -28.47 -13.00 8.09
CA ASN A 413 -28.39 -12.43 9.43
C ASN A 413 -27.45 -11.23 9.50
N LEU A 414 -26.55 -11.06 8.52
CA LEU A 414 -25.57 -9.98 8.50
C LEU A 414 -25.22 -9.59 7.06
N ILE A 415 -25.76 -8.45 6.63
CA ILE A 415 -25.42 -7.78 5.37
C ILE A 415 -25.16 -6.32 5.71
N MET A 416 -23.93 -5.89 5.48
CA MET A 416 -23.45 -4.55 5.80
C MET A 416 -23.30 -3.75 4.52
N ARG A 417 -23.62 -2.46 4.57
CA ARG A 417 -23.44 -1.53 3.46
C ARG A 417 -22.50 -0.40 3.89
N PHE A 418 -21.51 -0.08 3.08
CA PHE A 418 -20.55 0.99 3.29
C PHE A 418 -20.51 1.86 2.04
N ARG A 419 -20.81 3.14 2.19
CA ARG A 419 -20.90 4.06 1.05
C ARG A 419 -19.89 5.19 1.23
N TYR A 420 -19.12 5.44 0.19
CA TYR A 420 -18.25 6.60 0.06
C TYR A 420 -18.99 7.69 -0.74
N ASP A 421 -19.06 8.91 -0.22
CA ASP A 421 -19.62 10.07 -0.92
C ASP A 421 -18.73 10.46 -2.11
N GLU A 422 -19.32 10.50 -3.29
CA GLU A 422 -18.60 10.79 -4.53
C GLU A 422 -18.33 12.28 -4.74
N ASP A 423 -19.04 13.12 -4.00
CA ASP A 423 -18.89 14.58 -4.01
C ASP A 423 -17.93 15.06 -2.90
N ASP A 424 -17.53 14.16 -1.99
CA ASP A 424 -16.54 14.46 -0.94
C ASP A 424 -15.11 14.08 -1.39
N PRO A 425 -14.20 15.05 -1.60
CA PRO A 425 -12.80 14.79 -1.94
C PRO A 425 -12.07 13.95 -0.87
N HIS A 426 -12.48 14.07 0.40
CA HIS A 426 -11.93 13.27 1.49
C HIS A 426 -12.28 11.79 1.32
N GLU A 427 -13.57 11.46 1.18
CA GLU A 427 -14.02 10.07 1.03
C GLU A 427 -13.52 9.44 -0.27
N MET A 428 -13.32 10.21 -1.34
CA MET A 428 -12.69 9.71 -2.56
C MET A 428 -11.19 9.40 -2.37
N CYS A 429 -10.47 10.18 -1.56
CA CYS A 429 -9.09 9.83 -1.17
C CYS A 429 -9.05 8.56 -0.31
N GLU A 430 -9.99 8.39 0.61
CA GLU A 430 -10.11 7.17 1.42
C GLU A 430 -10.44 5.94 0.56
N LEU A 431 -11.29 6.09 -0.46
CA LEU A 431 -11.58 5.05 -1.43
C LEU A 431 -10.32 4.68 -2.26
N LEU A 432 -9.47 5.66 -2.61
CA LEU A 432 -8.16 5.38 -3.21
C LEU A 432 -7.25 4.60 -2.27
N ILE A 433 -7.13 5.01 -1.00
CA ILE A 433 -6.34 4.30 0.01
C ILE A 433 -6.83 2.85 0.14
N LEU A 434 -8.15 2.66 0.23
CA LEU A 434 -8.76 1.33 0.31
C LEU A 434 -8.44 0.48 -0.92
N SER A 435 -8.56 1.05 -2.13
CA SER A 435 -8.25 0.35 -3.38
C SER A 435 -6.78 -0.10 -3.42
N ARG A 436 -5.87 0.75 -2.93
CA ARG A 436 -4.43 0.51 -2.98
C ARG A 436 -3.98 -0.45 -1.88
N ALA A 437 -4.45 -0.28 -0.65
CA ALA A 437 -4.21 -1.19 0.48
C ALA A 437 -4.85 -2.57 0.26
N GLY A 438 -5.96 -2.61 -0.49
CA GLY A 438 -6.68 -3.84 -0.83
C GLY A 438 -7.36 -4.51 0.36
N ARG A 439 -7.49 -3.81 1.48
CA ARG A 439 -8.14 -4.32 2.69
C ARG A 439 -8.65 -3.21 3.60
N ALA A 440 -9.74 -3.49 4.32
CA ALA A 440 -10.32 -2.62 5.33
C ALA A 440 -10.33 -3.28 6.72
N GLN A 441 -10.21 -2.46 7.75
CA GLN A 441 -10.41 -2.87 9.14
C GLN A 441 -11.88 -2.76 9.52
N LEU A 442 -12.58 -3.89 9.58
CA LEU A 442 -13.98 -3.94 9.97
C LEU A 442 -14.12 -4.15 11.47
N GLY A 443 -14.64 -3.16 12.18
CA GLY A 443 -15.03 -3.23 13.58
C GLY A 443 -16.54 -3.38 13.74
N PHE A 444 -16.96 -4.41 14.48
CA PHE A 444 -18.34 -4.62 14.87
C PHE A 444 -18.59 -4.00 16.25
N LEU A 445 -19.57 -3.10 16.34
CA LEU A 445 -19.92 -2.39 17.57
C LEU A 445 -21.28 -2.88 18.08
N VAL A 446 -21.42 -3.08 19.39
CA VAL A 446 -22.70 -3.44 20.00
C VAL A 446 -23.07 -2.44 21.08
N ARG A 447 -24.34 -2.02 21.10
CA ARG A 447 -24.87 -1.15 22.15
C ARG A 447 -25.16 -1.99 23.41
N GLY A 448 -24.53 -1.61 24.52
CA GLY A 448 -24.76 -2.20 25.83
C GLY A 448 -26.09 -1.73 26.45
N ALA A 449 -26.50 -2.40 27.53
CA ALA A 449 -27.74 -2.06 28.25
C ALA A 449 -27.74 -0.64 28.85
N GLY A 450 -26.55 -0.12 29.19
CA GLY A 450 -26.36 1.26 29.65
C GLY A 450 -26.26 2.30 28.53
N GLY A 451 -26.49 1.91 27.27
CA GLY A 451 -26.40 2.80 26.11
C GLY A 451 -24.99 2.98 25.54
N GLU A 452 -23.95 2.54 26.24
CA GLU A 452 -22.56 2.60 25.78
C GLU A 452 -22.26 1.61 24.66
N TYR A 453 -21.39 1.99 23.70
CA TYR A 453 -20.93 1.10 22.64
C TYR A 453 -19.69 0.32 23.07
N ARG A 454 -19.63 -0.94 22.64
CA ARG A 454 -18.51 -1.84 22.93
C ARG A 454 -18.11 -2.59 21.68
N MET A 455 -16.81 -2.85 21.54
CA MET A 455 -16.31 -3.58 20.38
C MET A 455 -16.62 -5.06 20.56
N LEU A 456 -17.31 -5.63 19.58
CA LEU A 456 -17.71 -7.02 19.56
C LEU A 456 -16.62 -7.91 18.95
N ARG A 457 -16.05 -7.45 17.82
CA ARG A 457 -15.04 -8.14 17.02
C ARG A 457 -14.40 -7.15 16.05
N MET A 458 -13.13 -7.36 15.72
CA MET A 458 -12.44 -6.66 14.65
C MET A 458 -11.85 -7.66 13.66
N VAL A 459 -11.97 -7.40 12.37
CA VAL A 459 -11.42 -8.27 11.31
C VAL A 459 -10.84 -7.44 10.17
N SER A 460 -9.74 -7.94 9.58
CA SER A 460 -9.26 -7.42 8.29
C SER A 460 -10.06 -8.05 7.15
N VAL A 461 -10.66 -7.25 6.29
CA VAL A 461 -11.47 -7.70 5.15
C VAL A 461 -10.69 -7.41 3.86
N ALA A 462 -10.27 -8.44 3.14
CA ALA A 462 -9.53 -8.30 1.88
C ALA A 462 -10.48 -8.05 0.70
N LEU A 463 -10.14 -7.09 -0.17
CA LEU A 463 -10.94 -6.72 -1.33
C LEU A 463 -10.50 -7.51 -2.57
N PRO A 464 -11.46 -8.01 -3.37
CA PRO A 464 -11.16 -8.63 -4.66
C PRO A 464 -10.41 -7.67 -5.61
N PRO A 465 -9.44 -8.14 -6.41
CA PRO A 465 -8.68 -7.30 -7.35
C PRO A 465 -9.55 -6.44 -8.27
N ALA A 466 -10.56 -7.06 -8.91
CA ALA A 466 -11.45 -6.34 -9.82
C ALA A 466 -12.22 -5.19 -9.13
N LEU A 467 -12.62 -5.37 -7.86
CA LEU A 467 -13.29 -4.30 -7.11
C LEU A 467 -12.31 -3.16 -6.80
N ARG A 468 -11.06 -3.49 -6.46
CA ARG A 468 -10.00 -2.49 -6.21
C ARG A 468 -9.75 -1.65 -7.46
N ASP A 469 -9.69 -2.27 -8.63
CA ASP A 469 -9.51 -1.57 -9.90
C ASP A 469 -10.70 -0.62 -10.17
N SER A 470 -11.94 -1.10 -10.03
CA SER A 470 -13.14 -0.27 -10.21
C SER A 470 -13.20 0.91 -9.22
N MET A 471 -12.87 0.68 -7.95
CA MET A 471 -12.78 1.73 -6.92
C MET A 471 -11.75 2.79 -7.28
N ARG A 472 -10.56 2.36 -7.71
CA ARG A 472 -9.47 3.27 -8.10
C ARG A 472 -9.89 4.14 -9.27
N MET A 473 -10.43 3.55 -10.33
CA MET A 473 -10.88 4.28 -11.52
C MET A 473 -11.99 5.28 -11.19
N LYS A 474 -12.95 4.90 -10.33
CA LYS A 474 -14.03 5.80 -9.89
C LYS A 474 -13.47 6.98 -9.09
N ALA A 475 -12.64 6.71 -8.08
CA ALA A 475 -12.11 7.74 -7.22
C ALA A 475 -11.17 8.70 -7.97
N LEU A 476 -10.30 8.19 -8.85
CA LEU A 476 -9.47 9.03 -9.72
C LEU A 476 -10.32 9.94 -10.61
N ARG A 477 -11.36 9.40 -11.24
CA ARG A 477 -12.24 10.21 -12.10
C ARG A 477 -12.91 11.36 -11.34
N GLN A 478 -13.39 11.11 -10.13
CA GLN A 478 -14.03 12.16 -9.33
C GLN A 478 -13.02 13.18 -8.81
N LEU A 479 -11.87 12.74 -8.33
CA LEU A 479 -10.81 13.67 -7.90
C LEU A 479 -10.29 14.52 -9.07
N ASP A 480 -10.10 13.93 -10.25
CA ASP A 480 -9.73 14.66 -11.47
C ASP A 480 -10.82 15.70 -11.82
N ALA A 481 -12.10 15.35 -11.70
CA ALA A 481 -13.20 16.29 -11.96
C ALA A 481 -13.21 17.46 -10.97
N MET A 482 -12.93 17.21 -9.68
CA MET A 482 -12.91 18.24 -8.63
C MET A 482 -11.68 19.15 -8.73
N THR A 483 -10.51 18.60 -9.11
CA THR A 483 -9.23 19.32 -9.09
C THR A 483 -8.75 19.78 -10.48
N GLY A 484 -9.50 19.47 -11.53
CA GLY A 484 -9.07 19.71 -12.92
C GLY A 484 -7.93 18.79 -13.38
N GLY A 485 -7.71 17.67 -12.70
CA GLY A 485 -6.65 16.70 -12.99
C GLY A 485 -5.28 17.04 -12.39
N ASP A 486 -5.18 18.10 -11.57
CA ASP A 486 -3.96 18.43 -10.83
C ASP A 486 -4.12 18.10 -9.33
N ALA A 487 -3.38 17.09 -8.87
CA ALA A 487 -3.36 16.69 -7.46
C ALA A 487 -2.95 17.82 -6.50
N SER A 488 -2.28 18.89 -6.97
CA SER A 488 -1.98 20.07 -6.16
C SER A 488 -3.26 20.81 -5.70
N GLY A 489 -4.32 20.75 -6.51
CA GLY A 489 -5.63 21.34 -6.20
C GLY A 489 -6.33 20.67 -5.02
N LEU A 490 -5.95 19.44 -4.66
CA LEU A 490 -6.55 18.71 -3.53
C LEU A 490 -6.41 19.52 -2.22
N ALA A 491 -5.28 20.18 -2.00
CA ALA A 491 -5.03 20.94 -0.77
C ALA A 491 -6.08 22.04 -0.53
N ALA A 492 -6.59 22.67 -1.58
CA ALA A 492 -7.64 23.69 -1.46
C ALA A 492 -9.02 23.11 -1.12
N LEU A 493 -9.24 21.82 -1.41
CA LEU A 493 -10.53 21.15 -1.21
C LEU A 493 -10.64 20.48 0.17
N ILE A 494 -9.51 20.02 0.74
CA ILE A 494 -9.52 19.26 2.00
C ILE A 494 -8.80 19.95 3.16
N ALA A 495 -8.10 21.07 2.93
CA ALA A 495 -7.55 21.83 4.04
C ALA A 495 -8.71 22.39 4.89
N PRO A 496 -8.60 22.32 6.23
CA PRO A 496 -9.55 23.00 7.08
C PRO A 496 -9.59 24.48 6.70
N GLU A 497 -10.78 25.07 6.62
CA GLU A 497 -10.89 26.53 6.49
C GLU A 497 -10.03 27.16 7.59
N PRO A 498 -9.13 28.10 7.26
CA PRO A 498 -8.33 28.76 8.28
C PRO A 498 -9.30 29.41 9.26
N ASP A 499 -9.21 29.03 10.54
CA ASP A 499 -9.94 29.68 11.62
C ASP A 499 -9.84 31.19 11.40
N ASP A 500 -10.98 31.83 11.12
CA ASP A 500 -11.06 33.27 10.98
C ASP A 500 -10.34 33.87 12.20
N PRO A 501 -9.33 34.74 12.02
CA PRO A 501 -8.61 35.29 13.14
C PRO A 501 -9.63 36.02 14.01
N ALA A 502 -9.89 35.45 15.20
CA ALA A 502 -10.84 35.96 16.16
C ALA A 502 -10.71 37.50 16.23
N PRO A 503 -11.82 38.26 16.06
CA PRO A 503 -11.74 39.71 16.00
C PRO A 503 -11.05 40.20 17.27
N SER A 504 -9.96 40.94 17.07
CA SER A 504 -9.11 41.46 18.14
C SER A 504 -9.96 42.13 19.20
N ALA A 505 -10.02 41.54 20.38
CA ALA A 505 -10.71 42.08 21.54
C ALA A 505 -10.03 43.39 21.97
N ALA A 506 -10.62 44.51 21.59
CA ALA A 506 -10.40 45.81 22.19
C ALA A 506 -11.75 46.33 22.69
N GLY A 507 -11.97 46.27 24.02
CA GLY A 507 -13.09 46.93 24.69
C GLY A 507 -13.65 46.13 25.85
N ALA A 508 -13.22 46.47 27.06
CA ALA A 508 -13.67 45.89 28.31
C ALA A 508 -15.12 46.26 28.68
N SER A 509 -15.84 45.33 29.33
CA SER A 509 -16.43 45.55 30.67
C SER A 509 -17.19 44.31 31.18
N GLU A 510 -17.14 44.16 32.51
CA GLU A 510 -17.60 43.08 33.38
C GLU A 510 -19.07 42.66 33.26
N GLN A 511 -19.36 41.36 33.44
CA GLN A 511 -20.20 40.79 34.53
C GLN A 511 -20.49 39.29 34.30
N ARG A 512 -20.44 38.49 35.38
CA ARG A 512 -20.99 37.13 35.54
C ARG A 512 -22.11 37.24 36.60
N PRO A 513 -23.03 36.28 36.82
CA PRO A 513 -23.28 34.99 36.15
C PRO A 513 -24.78 34.71 35.83
N GLU A 514 -25.09 33.68 35.03
CA GLU A 514 -26.15 32.67 35.28
C GLU A 514 -26.42 31.81 34.03
N GLU A 515 -26.98 30.64 34.30
CA GLU A 515 -27.27 29.52 33.41
C GLU A 515 -28.18 29.90 32.22
N ALA A 516 -27.78 29.48 31.01
CA ALA A 516 -28.68 29.22 29.90
C ALA A 516 -28.02 28.25 28.91
N GLU A 517 -28.82 27.33 28.43
CA GLU A 517 -28.57 26.40 27.34
C GLU A 517 -27.94 27.09 26.12
N ASP A 518 -26.91 26.47 25.53
CA ASP A 518 -26.69 26.52 24.08
C ASP A 518 -25.69 25.43 23.66
N LEU A 519 -26.24 24.29 23.26
CA LEU A 519 -25.59 23.32 22.39
C LEU A 519 -26.00 23.66 20.96
N ALA A 520 -25.15 24.40 20.23
CA ALA A 520 -24.93 24.30 18.77
C ALA A 520 -23.96 25.42 18.33
N PRO A 521 -23.08 25.16 17.34
CA PRO A 521 -23.54 25.26 15.95
C PRO A 521 -23.04 24.09 15.09
N PHE A 522 -23.93 23.16 14.77
CA PHE A 522 -23.92 22.48 13.48
C PHE A 522 -25.27 22.76 12.84
N SER A 523 -25.42 23.97 12.34
CA SER A 523 -26.41 24.26 11.32
C SER A 523 -25.64 24.58 10.05
N ASP A 524 -25.56 23.63 9.14
CA ASP A 524 -25.86 23.93 7.76
C ASP A 524 -26.38 22.67 7.08
N GLY A 525 -27.55 22.82 6.47
CA GLY A 525 -28.42 21.74 6.03
C GLY A 525 -27.99 21.14 4.70
N LEU A 526 -28.00 19.82 4.64
CA LEU A 526 -27.81 19.05 3.40
C LEU A 526 -28.84 17.92 3.30
N PHE A 527 -30.13 18.21 3.20
CA PHE A 527 -31.10 17.29 2.54
C PHE A 527 -32.41 18.03 2.16
N PRO A 528 -32.84 17.99 0.89
CA PRO A 528 -34.25 17.84 0.57
C PRO A 528 -34.61 16.35 0.61
N ARG A 529 -35.63 16.05 1.41
CA ARG A 529 -36.33 14.76 1.46
C ARG A 529 -37.17 14.57 0.20
N GLU A 530 -37.16 13.35 -0.36
CA GLU A 530 -38.19 12.64 -1.17
C GLU A 530 -37.46 11.66 -2.11
N GLY A 531 -37.81 10.39 -2.35
CA GLY A 531 -38.85 9.48 -1.84
C GLY A 531 -38.62 8.08 -2.43
N THR A 532 -38.84 7.07 -1.57
CA THR A 532 -39.41 5.72 -1.83
C THR A 532 -38.91 4.75 -2.92
N LEU A 533 -38.53 3.56 -2.41
CA LEU A 533 -38.94 2.19 -2.83
C LEU A 533 -38.48 1.67 -4.21
N PHE A 534 -37.57 0.67 -4.25
CA PHE A 534 -37.81 -0.78 -4.22
C PHE A 534 -36.49 -1.56 -4.11
#